data_AF-A0A4Q5QNW1-F1
#
_entry.id   AF-A0A4Q5QNW1-F1
#
_cell.length_a   1.000
_cell.length_b   1.000
_cell.length_c   1.000
_cell.angle_alpha   90.00
_cell.angle_beta   90.00
_cell.angle_gamma   90.00
#
_symmetry.space_group_name_H-M   'P 1'
#
loop_
_entity.id
_entity.type
_entity.pdbx_description
1 polymer ?
#
loop_
_entity_poly.entity_id
_entity_poly.type
_entity_poly.pdbx_seq_one_letter_code
_entity_poly.pdbx_strand_id
1 'polypeptide(L)'
;MALHVTSDNRFKKLIVIGDRVLVRLTRANEKTSSGLYLPPGVQEKEKVQQGYVIKTGPGYAIPMPVDDEPWKHEDDQVKYIPLQTREGDLAIFLL
;
A
#
# COMPACT_ATOMS: atom_id res chain seq x y z
N MET A 1 -2.05 13.26 26.44
CA MET A 1 -2.45 14.11 25.29
C MET A 1 -3.18 13.24 24.27
N ALA A 2 -4.47 13.47 24.04
CA ALA A 2 -5.23 12.74 23.03
C ALA A 2 -4.90 13.32 21.63
N LEU A 3 -4.30 12.49 20.78
CA LEU A 3 -3.99 12.82 19.40
C LEU A 3 -5.27 12.81 18.57
N HIS A 4 -5.70 13.98 18.12
CA HIS A 4 -6.82 14.12 17.20
C HIS A 4 -6.38 13.66 15.80
N VAL A 5 -7.22 12.85 15.15
CA VAL A 5 -6.95 12.35 13.79
C VAL A 5 -7.24 13.47 12.79
N THR A 6 -6.18 14.09 12.28
CA THR A 6 -6.25 15.04 11.15
C THR A 6 -6.03 14.33 9.82
N SER A 7 -6.44 14.95 8.71
CA SER A 7 -6.24 14.48 7.33
C SER A 7 -4.81 14.00 7.07
N ASP A 8 -3.84 14.75 7.59
CA ASP A 8 -2.40 14.50 7.39
C ASP A 8 -1.84 13.39 8.30
N ASN A 9 -2.51 13.07 9.41
CA ASN A 9 -2.04 12.08 10.38
C ASN A 9 -2.75 10.73 10.27
N ARG A 10 -3.85 10.66 9.50
CA ARG A 10 -4.73 9.48 9.44
C ARG A 10 -4.01 8.21 8.97
N PHE A 11 -3.03 8.33 8.07
CA PHE A 11 -2.28 7.20 7.54
C PHE A 11 -0.89 7.03 8.17
N LYS A 12 -0.40 8.00 8.96
CA LYS A 12 0.95 7.96 9.54
C LYS A 12 1.15 6.80 10.52
N LYS A 13 0.09 6.40 11.22
CA LYS A 13 0.11 5.30 12.20
C LYS A 13 -0.19 3.92 11.61
N LEU A 14 -0.50 3.83 10.31
CA LEU A 14 -0.71 2.54 9.68
C LEU A 14 0.64 1.91 9.33
N ILE A 15 0.81 0.65 9.72
CA ILE A 15 1.95 -0.17 9.36
C ILE A 15 1.44 -1.22 8.39
N VAL A 16 2.06 -1.29 7.21
CA VAL A 16 1.75 -2.28 6.19
C VAL A 16 2.70 -3.46 6.40
N ILE A 17 2.16 -4.67 6.46
CA ILE A 17 2.93 -5.90 6.74
C ILE A 17 3.05 -6.77 5.50
N GLY A 18 4.13 -7.56 5.42
CA GLY A 18 4.39 -8.47 4.31
C GLY A 18 4.50 -7.75 2.96
N ASP A 19 3.96 -8.36 1.91
CA ASP A 19 4.00 -7.90 0.52
C ASP A 19 2.84 -6.96 0.13
N ARG A 20 2.19 -6.36 1.11
CA ARG A 20 1.01 -5.52 0.88
C ARG A 20 1.39 -4.08 0.53
N VAL A 21 0.49 -3.41 -0.18
CA VAL A 21 0.60 -1.99 -0.55
C VAL A 21 -0.67 -1.28 -0.15
N LEU A 22 -0.54 -0.15 0.55
CA LEU A 22 -1.66 0.73 0.88
C LEU A 22 -1.81 1.78 -0.23
N VAL A 23 -2.93 1.71 -0.94
CA VAL A 23 -3.23 2.61 -2.06
C VAL A 23 -4.38 3.55 -1.68
N ARG A 24 -4.20 4.84 -1.94
CA ARG A 24 -5.27 5.84 -1.90
C ARG A 24 -5.87 5.96 -3.29
N LEU A 25 -7.11 5.50 -3.43
CA LEU A 25 -7.89 5.64 -4.67
C LEU A 25 -7.93 7.10 -5.13
N THR A 26 -7.71 7.31 -6.42
CA THR A 26 -7.95 8.61 -7.06
C THR A 26 -9.46 8.84 -7.12
N ARG A 27 -9.89 10.09 -6.99
CA ARG A 27 -11.32 10.41 -7.12
C ARG A 27 -11.81 9.99 -8.50
N ALA A 28 -12.91 9.24 -8.53
CA ALA A 28 -13.59 8.92 -9.76
C ALA A 28 -14.15 10.20 -10.39
N ASN A 29 -14.08 10.31 -11.71
CA ASN A 29 -14.59 11.49 -12.40
C ASN A 29 -16.11 11.48 -12.33
N GLU A 30 -16.72 12.57 -11.89
CA GLU A 30 -18.19 12.71 -11.87
C GLU A 30 -18.75 13.04 -13.26
N LYS A 31 -17.86 13.46 -14.17
CA LYS A 31 -18.18 13.82 -15.54
C LYS A 31 -17.38 12.98 -16.53
N THR A 32 -17.97 12.69 -17.68
CA THR A 32 -17.22 12.19 -18.84
C THR A 32 -16.26 13.26 -19.36
N SER A 33 -15.31 12.89 -20.21
CA SER A 33 -14.44 13.84 -20.93
C SER A 33 -15.22 14.86 -21.76
N SER A 34 -16.45 14.51 -22.18
CA SER A 34 -17.40 15.37 -22.89
C SER A 34 -18.28 16.24 -21.97
N GLY A 35 -18.16 16.12 -20.64
CA GLY A 35 -18.88 16.95 -19.67
C GLY A 35 -20.23 16.44 -19.20
N LEU A 36 -20.61 15.20 -19.55
CA LEU A 36 -21.87 14.58 -19.09
C LEU A 36 -21.70 14.04 -17.68
N TYR A 37 -22.67 14.29 -16.80
CA TYR A 37 -22.67 13.70 -15.47
C TYR A 37 -22.93 12.20 -15.53
N LEU A 38 -22.14 11.44 -14.77
CA LEU A 38 -22.30 9.99 -14.65
C LEU A 38 -23.34 9.66 -13.57
N PRO A 39 -24.28 8.73 -13.83
CA PRO A 39 -25.22 8.28 -12.80
C PRO A 39 -24.49 7.53 -11.67
N PRO A 40 -25.05 7.58 -10.43
CA PRO A 40 -24.49 6.85 -9.30
C PRO A 40 -24.42 5.35 -9.62
N GLY A 41 -23.27 4.72 -9.36
CA GLY A 41 -23.04 3.29 -9.62
C GLY A 41 -22.38 2.96 -10.96
N VAL A 42 -22.15 3.91 -11.87
CA VAL A 42 -21.30 3.66 -13.06
C VAL A 42 -19.83 3.49 -12.67
N GLN A 43 -19.39 4.23 -11.65
CA GLN A 43 -18.01 4.18 -11.14
C GLN A 43 -17.66 2.82 -10.50
N GLU A 44 -18.62 2.15 -9.85
CA GLU A 44 -18.42 0.79 -9.32
C GLU A 44 -18.33 -0.28 -10.42
N LYS A 45 -18.89 0.00 -11.60
CA LYS A 45 -18.78 -0.88 -12.78
C LYS A 45 -17.47 -0.69 -13.55
N GLU A 46 -16.68 0.34 -13.24
CA GLU A 46 -15.35 0.47 -13.82
C GLU A 46 -14.44 -0.62 -13.24
N LYS A 47 -14.13 -1.61 -14.08
CA LYS A 47 -13.27 -2.73 -13.73
C LYS A 47 -11.85 -2.29 -13.37
N VAL A 48 -11.40 -1.15 -13.90
CA VAL A 48 -10.06 -0.61 -13.71
C VAL A 48 -10.10 0.51 -12.70
N GLN A 49 -9.37 0.35 -11.61
CA GLN A 49 -9.17 1.35 -10.58
C GLN A 49 -7.74 1.89 -10.64
N GLN A 50 -7.58 3.13 -10.19
CA GLN A 50 -6.29 3.79 -10.10
C GLN A 50 -6.15 4.53 -8.77
N GLY A 51 -4.93 4.57 -8.25
CA GLY A 51 -4.65 5.28 -7.00
C GLY A 51 -3.17 5.45 -6.73
N TYR A 52 -2.84 6.31 -5.78
CA TYR A 52 -1.47 6.59 -5.38
C TYR A 52 -1.06 5.72 -4.20
N VAL A 53 0.14 5.18 -4.25
CA VAL A 53 0.73 4.38 -3.18
C VAL A 53 1.10 5.29 -2.01
N ILE A 54 0.56 4.99 -0.84
CA ILE A 54 0.79 5.77 0.38
C ILE A 54 1.84 5.11 1.26
N LYS A 55 1.82 3.78 1.36
CA LYS A 55 2.76 2.98 2.16
C LYS A 55 2.97 1.62 1.52
N THR A 56 4.16 1.08 1.70
CA THR A 56 4.52 -0.27 1.28
C THR A 56 4.92 -1.12 2.48
N GLY A 57 4.64 -2.41 2.41
CA GLY A 57 5.11 -3.38 3.38
C GLY A 57 6.59 -3.74 3.17
N PRO A 58 7.20 -4.45 4.13
CA PRO A 58 8.60 -4.87 4.06
C PRO A 58 8.89 -5.85 2.92
N GLY A 59 7.86 -6.48 2.35
CA GLY A 59 7.96 -7.43 1.25
C GLY A 59 8.01 -8.89 1.73
N TYR A 60 8.67 -9.74 0.94
CA TYR A 60 8.69 -11.20 1.18
C TYR A 60 9.78 -11.57 2.19
N ALA A 61 9.40 -12.24 3.28
CA ALA A 61 10.36 -12.77 4.23
C ALA A 61 11.15 -13.93 3.59
N ILE A 62 12.48 -13.87 3.68
CA ILE A 62 13.35 -14.99 3.34
C ILE A 62 13.53 -15.81 4.61
N PRO A 63 13.10 -17.08 4.67
CA PRO A 63 13.48 -17.96 5.76
C PRO A 63 14.98 -18.20 5.65
N MET A 64 15.77 -17.64 6.57
CA MET A 64 17.17 -18.04 6.70
C MET A 64 17.22 -19.33 7.52
N PRO A 65 18.02 -20.33 7.12
CA PRO A 65 18.34 -21.44 8.01
C PRO A 65 19.07 -20.85 9.22
N VAL A 66 18.63 -21.27 10.41
CA VAL A 66 19.30 -20.94 11.67
C VAL A 66 20.60 -21.74 11.66
N ASP A 67 21.73 -21.07 11.40
CA ASP A 67 23.06 -21.68 11.55
C ASP A 67 23.35 -21.75 13.06
N ASP A 68 23.33 -22.97 13.61
CA ASP A 68 23.61 -23.28 15.03
C ASP A 68 25.12 -23.17 15.38
N GLU A 69 25.80 -22.13 14.89
CA GLU A 69 27.22 -21.92 15.16
C GLU A 69 27.42 -21.05 16.42
N PRO A 70 28.06 -21.56 17.51
CA PRO A 70 28.14 -20.89 18.82
C PRO A 70 28.85 -19.54 18.86
N TRP A 71 29.50 -19.14 17.76
CA TRP A 71 30.27 -17.91 17.63
C TRP A 71 29.57 -16.86 16.75
N LYS A 72 28.48 -17.23 16.05
CA LYS A 72 27.63 -16.26 15.35
C LYS A 72 26.63 -15.70 16.35
N HIS A 73 26.67 -14.39 16.57
CA HIS A 73 25.65 -13.72 17.37
C HIS A 73 24.27 -13.98 16.77
N GLU A 74 23.28 -14.26 17.62
CA GLU A 74 21.85 -14.39 17.29
C GLU A 74 21.26 -13.05 16.82
N ASP A 75 21.82 -12.45 15.78
CA ASP A 75 21.12 -11.41 15.04
C ASP A 75 20.20 -12.11 14.04
N ASP A 76 19.16 -12.74 14.58
CA ASP A 76 18.07 -13.41 13.88
C ASP A 76 17.14 -12.36 13.23
N GLN A 77 17.75 -11.42 12.50
CA GLN A 77 17.04 -10.39 11.77
C GLN A 77 16.47 -11.01 10.51
N VAL A 78 15.16 -11.27 10.54
CA VAL A 78 14.38 -11.72 9.38
C VAL A 78 14.69 -10.80 8.20
N LYS A 79 15.31 -11.35 7.17
CA LYS A 79 15.62 -10.62 5.94
C LYS A 79 14.38 -10.58 5.06
N TYR A 80 14.09 -9.42 4.49
CA TYR A 80 12.99 -9.22 3.56
C TYR A 80 13.49 -8.84 2.18
N ILE A 81 12.85 -9.37 1.14
CA ILE A 81 12.95 -8.88 -0.23
C ILE A 81 11.95 -7.73 -0.38
N PRO A 82 12.40 -6.49 -0.57
CA PRO A 82 11.51 -5.34 -0.64
C PRO A 82 10.62 -5.39 -1.88
N LEU A 83 9.46 -4.73 -1.78
CA LEU A 83 8.57 -4.51 -2.92
C LEU A 83 9.23 -3.57 -3.94
N GLN A 84 8.90 -3.76 -5.23
CA GLN A 84 9.36 -2.87 -6.30
C GLN A 84 8.72 -1.49 -6.22
N THR A 85 7.50 -1.43 -5.67
CA THR A 85 6.68 -0.22 -5.55
C THR A 85 7.20 0.72 -4.46
N ARG A 86 7.09 2.02 -4.69
CA ARG A 86 7.51 3.08 -3.76
C ARG A 86 6.34 3.98 -3.38
N GLU A 87 6.46 4.65 -2.23
CA GLU A 87 5.50 5.68 -1.84
C GLU A 87 5.47 6.80 -2.88
N GLY A 88 4.27 7.16 -3.34
CA GLY A 88 4.05 8.16 -4.40
C GLY A 88 3.78 7.58 -5.79
N ASP A 89 4.02 6.29 -6.02
CA ASP A 89 3.76 5.67 -7.33
C ASP A 89 2.25 5.63 -7.66
N LEU A 90 1.91 5.70 -8.96
CA LEU A 90 0.56 5.47 -9.45
C LEU A 90 0.36 3.97 -9.69
N ALA A 91 -0.55 3.36 -8.95
CA ALA A 91 -0.98 1.98 -9.13
C ALA A 91 -2.27 1.92 -9.95
N ILE A 92 -2.30 1.00 -10.93
CA ILE A 92 -3.49 0.64 -11.69
C ILE A 92 -3.78 -0.83 -11.38
N PHE A 93 -5.01 -1.13 -10.97
CA PHE A 93 -5.40 -2.48 -10.58
C PHE A 93 -6.87 -2.75 -10.91
N LEU A 94 -7.23 -4.02 -10.95
CA LEU A 94 -8.60 -4.47 -11.15
C LEU A 94 -9.19 -4.89 -9.81
N LEU A 95 -10.48 -4.59 -9.58
CA LEU A 95 -11.27 -5.11 -8.46
C LEU A 95 -11.99 -6.40 -8.83
#